data_AF-A0A6L7WUP4-F1
#
_entry.id   AF-A0A6L7WUP4-F1
#
_cell.length_a   1.000
_cell.length_b   1.000
_cell.length_c   1.000
_cell.angle_alpha   90.00
_cell.angle_beta   90.00
_cell.angle_gamma   90.00
#
_symmetry.space_group_name_H-M   'P 1'
#
loop_
_entity.id
_entity.type
_entity.pdbx_description
1 polymer ?
#
loop_
_entity_poly.entity_id
_entity_poly.type
_entity_poly.pdbx_seq_one_letter_code
_entity_poly.pdbx_strand_id
1 'polypeptide(L)'
;MNGRRGTVWHEDRRVGALREDEDRVLRFAYDGAWLDGGGFPVSIHLPLSLGDEEVDAHAFFAGLLPEGGTRQRVCRQRGIAPEDDAGLLFAIGEDCAGALSVLPAGVEPETRPAPPETLTQAQIDLLVRSLGEQATLVVGERQRFSLAGTQEKQPVIFDGESYALPD
;
A
#
# COMPACT_ATOMS: atom_id res chain seq x y z
N MET A 1 -9.74 -8.83 -21.97
CA MET A 1 -9.34 -7.76 -21.03
C MET A 1 -8.00 -8.20 -20.46
N ASN A 2 -6.94 -7.39 -20.57
CA ASN A 2 -5.65 -7.76 -19.97
C ASN A 2 -5.77 -7.54 -18.47
N GLY A 3 -5.72 -8.62 -17.68
CA GLY A 3 -5.71 -8.54 -16.22
C GLY A 3 -4.55 -7.68 -15.72
N ARG A 4 -4.79 -6.93 -14.64
CA ARG A 4 -3.77 -6.07 -14.02
C ARG A 4 -2.66 -6.93 -13.44
N ARG A 5 -1.42 -6.44 -13.49
CA ARG A 5 -0.23 -7.14 -12.99
C ARG A 5 0.69 -6.16 -12.28
N GLY A 6 1.35 -6.65 -11.25
CA GLY A 6 2.37 -5.92 -10.53
C GLY A 6 3.34 -6.83 -9.80
N THR A 7 4.22 -6.18 -9.06
CA THR A 7 5.29 -6.80 -8.31
C THR A 7 5.18 -6.37 -6.86
N VAL A 8 5.33 -7.34 -5.96
CA VAL A 8 5.41 -7.10 -4.53
C VAL A 8 6.87 -6.93 -4.18
N TRP A 9 7.17 -5.86 -3.45
CA TRP A 9 8.50 -5.45 -3.05
C TRP A 9 8.60 -5.38 -1.53
N HIS A 10 9.79 -5.65 -1.00
CA HIS A 10 10.19 -5.32 0.35
C HIS A 10 11.47 -4.51 0.25
N GLU A 11 11.39 -3.21 0.57
CA GLU A 11 12.45 -2.25 0.24
C GLU A 11 12.80 -2.32 -1.27
N ASP A 12 14.02 -2.68 -1.62
CA ASP A 12 14.51 -2.83 -2.99
C ASP A 12 14.48 -4.28 -3.51
N ARG A 13 14.00 -5.22 -2.69
CA ARG A 13 13.99 -6.65 -3.02
C ARG A 13 12.63 -7.08 -3.55
N ARG A 14 12.64 -7.77 -4.69
CA ARG A 14 11.45 -8.40 -5.26
C ARG A 14 11.03 -9.58 -4.39
N VAL A 15 9.80 -9.53 -3.88
CA VAL A 15 9.18 -10.58 -3.06
C VAL A 15 8.41 -11.57 -3.93
N GLY A 16 7.69 -11.07 -4.93
CA GLY A 16 6.86 -11.91 -5.79
C GLY A 16 6.06 -11.15 -6.84
N ALA A 17 5.28 -11.88 -7.62
CA ALA A 17 4.38 -11.33 -8.62
C ALA A 17 2.95 -11.35 -8.10
N LEU A 18 2.19 -10.28 -8.39
CA LEU A 18 0.78 -10.17 -8.09
C LEU A 18 0.00 -9.91 -9.38
N ARG A 19 -1.13 -10.56 -9.57
CA ARG A 19 -2.03 -10.28 -10.69
C ARG A 19 -3.49 -10.41 -10.32
N GLU A 20 -4.33 -9.79 -11.13
CA GLU A 20 -5.77 -10.03 -11.14
C GLU A 20 -6.09 -11.17 -12.12
N ASP A 21 -6.97 -12.09 -11.74
CA ASP A 21 -7.53 -13.10 -12.65
C ASP A 21 -8.87 -12.66 -13.28
N GLU A 22 -9.52 -13.60 -13.99
CA GLU A 22 -10.77 -13.31 -14.71
C GLU A 22 -11.95 -13.03 -13.76
N ASP A 23 -11.88 -13.54 -12.52
CA ASP A 23 -12.88 -13.36 -11.47
C ASP A 23 -12.57 -12.15 -10.56
N ARG A 24 -11.58 -11.33 -10.94
CA ARG A 24 -11.06 -10.19 -10.17
C ARG A 24 -10.40 -10.56 -8.83
N VAL A 25 -10.01 -11.83 -8.69
CA VAL A 25 -9.29 -12.32 -7.53
C VAL A 25 -7.81 -11.99 -7.68
N LEU A 26 -7.18 -11.57 -6.58
CA LEU A 26 -5.75 -11.29 -6.55
C LEU A 26 -4.99 -12.59 -6.32
N ARG A 27 -4.10 -12.90 -7.27
CA ARG A 27 -3.28 -14.11 -7.29
C ARG A 27 -1.82 -13.74 -7.09
N PHE A 28 -1.14 -14.44 -6.19
CA PHE A 28 0.23 -14.16 -5.80
C PHE A 28 1.13 -15.38 -6.00
N ALA A 29 2.36 -15.15 -6.43
CA ALA A 29 3.42 -16.16 -6.48
C ALA A 29 4.72 -15.55 -5.96
N TYR A 30 5.48 -16.29 -5.14
CA TYR A 30 6.78 -15.82 -4.69
C TYR A 30 7.79 -15.78 -5.84
N ASP A 31 8.76 -14.86 -5.72
CA ASP A 31 9.94 -14.86 -6.57
C ASP A 31 10.95 -15.90 -6.06
N GLY A 32 11.55 -16.66 -6.97
CA GLY A 32 12.56 -17.68 -6.60
C GLY A 32 13.73 -17.10 -5.81
N ALA A 33 14.19 -15.88 -6.15
CA ALA A 33 15.27 -15.22 -5.41
C ALA A 33 14.86 -14.82 -3.98
N TRP A 34 13.57 -14.58 -3.73
CA TRP A 34 13.05 -14.34 -2.38
C TRP A 34 13.07 -15.62 -1.54
N LEU A 35 12.64 -16.73 -2.13
CA LEU A 35 12.61 -18.05 -1.49
C LEU A 35 14.02 -18.52 -1.13
N ASP A 36 14.95 -18.45 -2.09
CA ASP A 36 16.33 -18.89 -1.91
C ASP A 36 17.14 -17.93 -1.03
N GLY A 37 16.81 -16.64 -1.06
CA GLY A 37 17.51 -15.57 -0.36
C GLY A 37 17.12 -15.38 1.11
N GLY A 38 16.51 -16.39 1.74
CA GLY A 38 16.10 -16.33 3.14
C GLY A 38 15.04 -15.26 3.44
N GLY A 39 14.12 -15.03 2.50
CA GLY A 39 12.97 -14.15 2.69
C GLY A 39 12.06 -14.60 3.83
N PHE A 40 11.08 -13.77 4.16
CA PHE A 40 10.06 -14.09 5.17
C PHE A 40 8.68 -14.29 4.52
N PRO A 41 7.76 -15.02 5.16
CA PRO A 41 6.41 -15.20 4.64
C PRO A 41 5.62 -13.88 4.69
N VAL A 42 5.01 -13.49 3.56
CA VAL A 42 4.16 -12.29 3.42
C VAL A 42 2.99 -12.31 4.41
N SER A 43 2.45 -13.49 4.69
CA SER A 43 1.33 -13.69 5.62
C SER A 43 1.39 -15.09 6.21
N ILE A 44 0.74 -15.30 7.36
CA ILE A 44 0.50 -16.64 7.91
C ILE A 44 -0.25 -17.55 6.91
N HIS A 45 -1.06 -16.96 6.03
CA HIS A 45 -1.80 -17.67 4.99
C HIS A 45 -1.03 -17.80 3.67
N LEU A 46 0.12 -17.14 3.57
CA LEU A 46 1.02 -17.18 2.43
C LEU A 46 2.41 -17.66 2.90
N PRO A 47 2.55 -18.87 3.45
CA PRO A 47 3.85 -19.38 3.88
C PRO A 47 4.79 -19.60 2.68
N LEU A 48 6.10 -19.50 2.91
CA LEU A 48 7.13 -19.74 1.88
C LEU A 48 7.07 -21.17 1.30
N SER A 49 6.45 -22.11 2.01
CA SER A 49 6.24 -23.49 1.54
C SER A 49 5.33 -23.60 0.32
N LEU A 50 4.59 -22.54 -0.04
CA LEU A 50 3.83 -22.47 -1.28
C LEU A 50 4.74 -22.32 -2.51
N GLY A 51 5.99 -21.90 -2.32
CA GLY A 51 6.95 -21.75 -3.40
C GLY A 51 6.52 -20.68 -4.41
N ASP A 52 6.92 -20.89 -5.67
CA ASP A 52 6.61 -20.03 -6.81
C ASP A 52 5.26 -20.38 -7.48
N GLU A 53 4.48 -21.28 -6.87
CA GLU A 53 3.13 -21.57 -7.34
C GLU A 53 2.20 -20.39 -7.08
N GLU A 54 1.32 -20.15 -8.03
CA GLU A 54 0.35 -19.08 -7.93
C GLU A 54 -0.85 -19.50 -7.07
N VAL A 55 -1.10 -18.71 -6.02
CA VAL A 55 -2.15 -18.96 -5.03
C VAL A 55 -3.13 -17.80 -4.92
N ASP A 56 -4.30 -18.07 -4.34
CA ASP A 56 -5.22 -17.02 -3.90
C ASP A 56 -4.58 -16.23 -2.75
N ALA A 57 -4.46 -14.92 -2.93
CA ALA A 57 -3.97 -14.01 -1.91
C ALA A 57 -4.91 -12.82 -1.68
N HIS A 58 -6.15 -12.89 -2.20
CA HIS A 58 -7.05 -11.76 -2.25
C HIS A 58 -7.40 -11.22 -0.86
N ALA A 59 -7.73 -12.10 0.08
CA ALA A 59 -8.04 -11.69 1.44
C ALA A 59 -6.90 -10.93 2.13
N PHE A 60 -5.65 -11.32 1.89
CA PHE A 60 -4.49 -10.63 2.46
C PHE A 60 -4.32 -9.24 1.86
N PHE A 61 -4.25 -9.14 0.53
CA PHE A 61 -3.99 -7.86 -0.14
C PHE A 61 -5.18 -6.90 -0.06
N ALA A 62 -6.42 -7.39 -0.12
CA ALA A 62 -7.60 -6.56 0.10
C ALA A 62 -7.66 -6.02 1.54
N GLY A 63 -7.17 -6.79 2.52
CA GLY A 63 -7.04 -6.35 3.91
C GLY A 63 -6.01 -5.24 4.15
N LEU A 64 -5.16 -4.91 3.16
CA LEU A 64 -4.26 -3.76 3.20
C LEU A 64 -4.95 -2.45 2.78
N LEU A 65 -6.11 -2.55 2.13
CA LEU A 65 -6.79 -1.41 1.53
C LEU A 65 -7.56 -0.60 2.58
N PRO A 66 -7.75 0.70 2.33
CA PRO A 66 -8.66 1.50 3.14
C PRO A 66 -10.08 0.92 3.14
N GLU A 67 -10.79 1.14 4.24
CA GLU A 67 -12.18 0.74 4.43
C GLU A 67 -13.10 1.98 4.61
N GLY A 68 -14.41 1.75 4.65
CA GLY A 68 -15.42 2.76 5.03
C GLY A 68 -15.38 4.04 4.18
N GLY A 69 -15.51 5.19 4.85
CA GLY A 69 -15.55 6.50 4.19
C GLY A 69 -14.25 6.86 3.46
N THR A 70 -13.10 6.42 3.97
CA THR A 70 -11.80 6.64 3.31
C THR A 70 -11.77 5.93 1.98
N ARG A 71 -12.15 4.65 1.93
CA ARG A 71 -12.23 3.89 0.67
C ARG A 71 -13.06 4.62 -0.39
N GLN A 72 -14.28 5.05 -0.04
CA GLN A 72 -15.18 5.74 -0.97
C GLN A 72 -14.55 7.01 -1.55
N ARG A 73 -13.82 7.78 -0.74
CA ARG A 73 -13.14 9.01 -1.16
C ARG A 73 -12.00 8.71 -2.13
N VAL A 74 -11.15 7.73 -1.83
CA VAL A 74 -10.03 7.33 -2.70
C VAL A 74 -10.54 6.81 -4.05
N CYS A 75 -11.52 5.91 -4.01
CA CYS A 75 -12.18 5.38 -5.20
C CYS A 75 -12.73 6.51 -6.09
N ARG A 76 -13.43 7.49 -5.50
CA ARG A 76 -13.96 8.64 -6.25
C ARG A 76 -12.86 9.49 -6.87
N GLN A 77 -11.78 9.77 -6.15
CA GLN A 77 -10.67 10.59 -6.66
C GLN A 77 -9.89 9.91 -7.77
N ARG A 78 -9.74 8.58 -7.70
CA ARG A 78 -9.00 7.78 -8.69
C ARG A 78 -9.89 7.23 -9.82
N GLY A 79 -11.20 7.44 -9.76
CA GLY A 79 -12.15 6.91 -10.76
C GLY A 79 -12.28 5.38 -10.72
N ILE A 80 -12.08 4.77 -9.55
CA ILE A 80 -12.11 3.31 -9.34
C ILE A 80 -13.43 2.94 -8.67
N ALA A 81 -14.02 1.80 -9.06
CA ALA A 81 -15.23 1.30 -8.41
C ALA A 81 -14.93 0.91 -6.95
N PRO A 82 -15.79 1.22 -5.97
CA PRO A 82 -15.57 0.85 -4.57
C PRO A 82 -15.44 -0.65 -4.33
N GLU A 83 -15.82 -1.51 -5.27
CA GLU A 83 -15.74 -2.96 -5.16
C GLU A 83 -14.51 -3.54 -5.90
N ASP A 84 -13.74 -2.70 -6.59
CA ASP A 84 -12.57 -3.10 -7.39
C ASP A 84 -11.29 -3.06 -6.53
N ASP A 85 -11.13 -4.08 -5.68
CA ASP A 85 -9.96 -4.22 -4.80
C ASP A 85 -8.64 -4.25 -5.57
N ALA A 86 -8.59 -5.00 -6.67
CA ALA A 86 -7.40 -5.07 -7.51
C ALA A 86 -7.07 -3.69 -8.10
N GLY A 87 -8.06 -3.00 -8.67
CA GLY A 87 -7.90 -1.65 -9.20
C GLY A 87 -7.41 -0.67 -8.13
N LEU A 88 -8.00 -0.73 -6.94
CA LEU A 88 -7.60 0.11 -5.82
C LEU A 88 -6.16 -0.18 -5.39
N LEU A 89 -5.81 -1.45 -5.19
CA LEU A 89 -4.46 -1.87 -4.79
C LEU A 89 -3.40 -1.43 -5.79
N PHE A 90 -3.61 -1.63 -7.11
CA PHE A 90 -2.61 -1.18 -8.10
C PHE A 90 -2.53 0.35 -8.22
N ALA A 91 -3.51 1.10 -7.69
CA ALA A 91 -3.49 2.55 -7.70
C ALA A 91 -2.83 3.18 -6.45
N ILE A 92 -2.84 2.47 -5.32
CA ILE A 92 -2.36 3.00 -4.03
C ILE A 92 -1.34 2.10 -3.31
N GLY A 93 -1.03 0.94 -3.87
CA GLY A 93 -0.29 -0.12 -3.19
C GLY A 93 1.19 0.17 -2.98
N GLU A 94 1.71 1.25 -3.55
CA GLU A 94 3.04 1.76 -3.22
C GLU A 94 3.17 2.09 -1.73
N ASP A 95 2.12 2.68 -1.15
CA ASP A 95 2.03 3.12 0.26
C ASP A 95 1.10 2.16 1.05
N CYS A 96 1.41 0.86 0.99
CA CYS A 96 0.70 -0.16 1.75
C CYS A 96 1.19 -0.18 3.21
N ALA A 97 0.27 -0.45 4.14
CA ALA A 97 0.64 -0.62 5.55
C ALA A 97 1.55 -1.85 5.73
N GLY A 98 2.70 -1.64 6.38
CA GLY A 98 3.70 -2.68 6.64
C GLY A 98 5.01 -2.41 5.91
N ALA A 99 5.72 -3.49 5.56
CA ALA A 99 7.01 -3.42 4.89
C ALA A 99 6.94 -3.80 3.39
N LEU A 100 5.73 -3.96 2.86
CA LEU A 100 5.51 -4.42 1.49
C LEU A 100 4.89 -3.31 0.64
N SER A 101 5.39 -3.14 -0.58
CA SER A 101 4.82 -2.26 -1.60
C SER A 101 4.38 -3.07 -2.82
N VAL A 102 3.25 -2.71 -3.41
CA VAL A 102 2.71 -3.30 -4.64
C VAL A 102 2.81 -2.27 -5.75
N LEU A 103 3.72 -2.52 -6.70
CA LEU A 103 3.97 -1.61 -7.81
C LEU A 103 3.50 -2.23 -9.14
N PRO A 104 3.06 -1.43 -10.12
CA PRO A 104 2.74 -1.94 -11.45
C PRO A 104 3.91 -2.70 -12.07
N ALA A 105 3.62 -3.66 -12.95
CA ALA A 105 4.65 -4.48 -13.58
C ALA A 105 5.66 -3.60 -14.36
N GLY A 106 6.95 -3.79 -14.10
CA GLY A 106 8.03 -3.01 -14.71
C GLY A 106 8.37 -1.71 -13.99
N VAL A 107 7.69 -1.39 -12.88
CA VAL A 107 8.05 -0.29 -11.98
C VAL A 107 8.87 -0.85 -10.83
N GLU A 108 10.04 -0.24 -10.61
CA GLU A 108 10.92 -0.53 -9.48
C GLU A 108 10.68 0.47 -8.34
N PRO A 109 10.90 0.06 -7.08
CA PRO A 109 10.75 0.96 -5.94
C PRO A 109 11.76 2.11 -6.01
N GLU A 110 11.34 3.31 -5.62
CA GLU A 110 12.25 4.45 -5.47
C GLU A 110 13.23 4.13 -4.32
N THR A 111 14.51 3.93 -4.65
CA THR A 111 15.56 3.54 -3.69
C THR A 111 16.01 4.68 -2.77
N ARG A 112 15.46 5.88 -2.95
CA ARG A 112 15.80 7.04 -2.14
C ARG A 112 14.53 7.68 -1.61
N PRO A 113 14.16 7.45 -0.33
CA PRO A 113 13.16 8.27 0.31
C PRO A 113 13.58 9.74 0.18
N ALA A 114 12.62 10.63 -0.10
CA ALA A 114 12.90 12.05 -0.01
C ALA A 114 13.25 12.40 1.46
N PRO A 115 13.68 13.63 1.77
CA PRO A 115 13.81 14.00 3.18
C PRO A 115 12.40 14.15 3.75
N PRO A 116 12.11 13.56 4.93
CA PRO A 116 10.80 13.73 5.55
C PRO A 116 10.52 15.21 5.80
N GLU A 117 9.30 15.64 5.50
CA GLU A 117 8.90 17.05 5.61
C GLU A 117 8.52 17.38 7.05
N THR A 118 9.35 18.16 7.75
CA THR A 118 9.08 18.58 9.13
C THR A 118 7.83 19.46 9.21
N LEU A 119 6.95 19.13 10.15
CA LEU A 119 5.71 19.83 10.40
C LEU A 119 5.88 20.90 11.49
N THR A 120 5.38 22.10 11.21
CA THR A 120 5.17 23.14 12.21
C THR A 120 3.93 22.85 13.05
N GLN A 121 3.84 23.44 14.26
CA GLN A 121 2.65 23.29 15.11
C GLN A 121 1.35 23.70 14.39
N ALA A 122 1.38 24.75 13.57
CA ALA A 122 0.22 25.19 12.80
C ALA A 122 -0.21 24.15 11.75
N GLN A 123 0.75 23.46 11.12
CA GLN A 123 0.46 22.37 10.17
C GLN A 123 -0.11 21.14 10.91
N ILE A 124 0.38 20.84 12.12
CA ILE A 124 -0.17 19.77 12.96
C ILE A 124 -1.62 20.09 13.35
N ASP A 125 -1.90 21.32 13.80
CA ASP A 125 -3.26 21.73 14.19
C ASP A 125 -4.23 21.65 13.01
N LEU A 126 -3.78 22.05 11.81
CA LEU A 126 -4.56 21.88 10.58
C LEU A 126 -4.78 20.40 10.26
N LEU A 127 -3.76 19.57 10.41
CA LEU A 127 -3.82 18.14 10.15
C LEU A 127 -4.87 17.47 11.05
N VAL A 128 -4.82 17.74 12.35
CA VAL A 128 -5.78 17.21 13.33
C VAL A 128 -7.20 17.67 13.05
N ARG A 129 -7.40 18.93 12.65
CA ARG A 129 -8.74 19.45 12.29
C ARG A 129 -9.28 18.86 10.99
N SER A 130 -8.39 18.51 10.06
CA SER A 130 -8.76 17.92 8.77
C SER A 130 -9.08 16.42 8.87
N LEU A 131 -8.62 15.74 9.93
CA LEU A 131 -9.08 14.40 10.30
C LEU A 131 -10.59 14.48 10.63
N GLY A 132 -11.43 13.92 9.78
CA GLY A 132 -12.89 14.01 9.85
C GLY A 132 -13.51 14.47 8.53
N GLU A 133 -12.93 15.49 7.90
CA GLU A 133 -13.49 16.12 6.68
C GLU A 133 -12.67 15.79 5.43
N GLN A 134 -11.36 15.62 5.57
CA GLN A 134 -10.39 15.48 4.48
C GLN A 134 -9.17 14.65 4.92
N ALA A 135 -9.37 13.43 5.47
CA ALA A 135 -8.28 12.51 5.84
C ALA A 135 -7.48 11.92 4.66
N THR A 136 -7.37 12.66 3.55
CA THR A 136 -6.30 12.53 2.58
C THR A 136 -5.72 13.92 2.44
N LEU A 137 -4.78 14.24 3.31
CA LEU A 137 -4.00 15.45 3.17
C LEU A 137 -3.13 15.30 1.94
N VAL A 138 -3.48 16.09 0.93
CA VAL A 138 -2.61 16.45 -0.19
C VAL A 138 -1.66 17.51 0.37
N VAL A 139 -0.56 17.09 0.98
CA VAL A 139 0.59 17.99 1.23
C VAL A 139 1.59 17.66 0.13
N GLY A 140 1.60 18.47 -0.94
CA GLY A 140 2.26 18.15 -2.21
C GLY A 140 1.44 17.26 -3.15
N GLU A 141 1.94 16.95 -4.34
CA GLU A 141 1.23 16.16 -5.38
C GLU A 141 1.00 14.68 -5.01
N ARG A 142 1.51 14.20 -3.86
CA ARG A 142 1.41 12.80 -3.43
C ARG A 142 0.30 12.63 -2.40
N GLN A 143 -0.66 11.76 -2.72
CA GLN A 143 -1.77 11.39 -1.86
C GLN A 143 -1.40 10.16 -1.04
N ARG A 144 -1.28 10.32 0.28
CA ARG A 144 -0.81 9.29 1.22
C ARG A 144 -1.97 8.71 1.99
N PHE A 145 -1.97 7.40 2.23
CA PHE A 145 -3.15 6.72 2.76
C PHE A 145 -2.96 6.28 4.21
N SER A 146 -4.07 6.35 4.97
CA SER A 146 -4.14 5.92 6.35
C SER A 146 -3.85 4.42 6.49
N LEU A 147 -3.22 4.06 7.62
CA LEU A 147 -3.14 2.67 8.09
C LEU A 147 -4.52 2.00 8.09
N ALA A 148 -4.58 0.68 7.88
CA ALA A 148 -5.83 -0.08 7.88
C ALA A 148 -6.65 0.09 9.18
N GLY A 149 -7.98 0.00 9.07
CA GLY A 149 -8.93 0.15 10.17
C GLY A 149 -9.99 1.23 9.93
N THR A 150 -10.99 1.29 10.81
CA THR A 150 -12.20 2.12 10.65
C THR A 150 -12.04 3.56 11.14
N GLN A 151 -11.03 3.83 11.97
CA GLN A 151 -10.73 5.17 12.48
C GLN A 151 -9.88 5.94 11.48
N GLU A 152 -10.25 7.20 11.21
CA GLU A 152 -9.41 8.10 10.41
C GLU A 152 -8.12 8.46 11.17
N LYS A 153 -6.97 8.15 10.57
CA LYS A 153 -5.65 8.35 11.17
C LYS A 153 -4.61 8.73 10.12
N GLN A 154 -3.69 9.60 10.47
CA GLN A 154 -2.57 9.97 9.59
C GLN A 154 -1.26 9.54 10.23
N PRO A 155 -0.45 8.69 9.59
CA PRO A 155 0.88 8.37 10.09
C PRO A 155 1.80 9.59 9.98
N VAL A 156 2.63 9.78 11.01
CA VAL A 156 3.68 10.79 11.10
C VAL A 156 4.96 10.16 11.67
N ILE A 157 6.11 10.70 11.31
CA ILE A 157 7.41 10.39 11.93
C ILE A 157 7.56 11.28 13.16
N PHE A 158 8.03 10.71 14.27
CA PHE A 158 8.42 11.45 15.46
C PHE A 158 9.85 11.07 15.85
N ASP A 159 10.76 12.05 15.86
CA ASP A 159 12.19 11.85 16.15
C ASP A 159 12.56 12.07 17.64
N GLY A 160 11.59 12.43 18.47
CA GLY A 160 11.76 12.80 19.88
C GLY A 160 11.59 14.29 20.16
N GLU A 161 11.73 15.15 19.14
CA GLU A 161 11.59 16.61 19.26
C GLU A 161 10.56 17.18 18.27
N SER A 162 10.47 16.59 17.07
CA SER A 162 9.68 17.11 15.96
C SER A 162 8.83 16.02 15.30
N TYR A 163 7.74 16.47 14.66
CA TYR A 163 6.91 15.63 13.83
C TYR A 163 7.20 15.92 12.35
N ALA A 164 7.21 14.88 11.52
CA ALA A 164 7.37 15.02 10.08
C ALA A 164 6.41 14.09 9.33
N LEU A 165 6.13 14.41 8.07
CA LEU A 165 5.46 13.46 7.18
C LEU A 165 6.50 12.45 6.65
N PRO A 166 6.18 11.14 6.62
CA PRO A 166 7.00 10.15 5.92
C PRO A 166 7.03 10.43 4.41
N ASP A 167 7.93 9.77 3.66
CA ASP A 167 8.07 9.88 2.19
C ASP A 167 7.12 9.05 1.37
#